data_AF-A0A0W0GG92-F1
#
_entry.id   AF-A0A0W0GG92-F1
#
_cell.length_a   1.000
_cell.length_b   1.000
_cell.length_c   1.000
_cell.angle_alpha   90.00
_cell.angle_beta   90.00
_cell.angle_gamma   90.00
#
_symmetry.space_group_name_H-M   'P 1'
#
loop_
_entity.id
_entity.type
_entity.pdbx_description
1 polymer ?
#
loop_
_entity_poly.entity_id
_entity_poly.type
_entity_poly.pdbx_seq_one_letter_code
_entity_poly.pdbx_strand_id
1 'polypeptide(L)' 'MPSLKAFFTNWWAPMPLRRKIYLAFRNNWIKISRRQSCCGHPGEPGC' A
#
# COMPACT_ATOMS: atom_id res chain seq x y z
N MET A 1 -3.17 14.27 -0.44
CA MET A 1 -1.71 14.08 -0.35
C MET A 1 -1.44 12.73 0.29
N PRO A 2 -0.52 11.88 -0.23
CA PRO A 2 -0.15 10.65 0.45
C PRO A 2 0.54 11.02 1.77
N SER A 3 -0.18 10.92 2.89
CA SER A 3 0.36 11.18 4.21
C SER A 3 1.10 9.94 4.71
N LEU A 4 2.30 10.10 5.28
CA LEU A 4 3.01 9.02 5.98
C LEU A 4 2.11 8.29 6.99
N LYS A 5 1.18 9.02 7.60
CA LYS A 5 0.14 8.50 8.48
C LYS A 5 -0.71 7.40 7.82
N ALA A 6 -1.14 7.59 6.57
CA ALA A 6 -1.93 6.61 5.82
C ALA A 6 -1.14 5.31 5.59
N PHE A 7 0.15 5.44 5.26
CA PHE A 7 1.07 4.32 5.06
C PHE A 7 1.20 3.46 6.34
N PHE A 8 1.36 4.11 7.50
CA PHE A 8 1.43 3.41 8.78
C PHE A 8 0.09 2.78 9.20
N THR A 9 -1.05 3.45 8.99
CA THR A 9 -2.37 2.85 9.26
C THR A 9 -2.66 1.64 8.37
N ASN A 10 -2.32 1.71 7.08
CA ASN A 10 -2.50 0.60 6.14
C ASN A 10 -1.55 -0.57 6.46
N TRP A 11 -0.35 -0.28 6.95
CA TRP A 11 0.59 -1.29 7.43
C TRP A 11 0.10 -2.02 8.67
N TRP A 12 -0.71 -1.37 9.52
CA TRP A 12 -1.26 -1.97 10.74
C TRP A 12 -2.51 -2.83 10.52
N ALA A 13 -3.03 -2.90 9.29
CA ALA A 13 -4.19 -3.72 8.99
C ALA A 13 -3.94 -5.22 9.31
N PRO A 14 -4.90 -5.90 9.96
CA PRO A 14 -4.79 -7.30 10.34
C PRO A 14 -4.97 -8.18 9.09
N MET A 15 -3.86 -8.62 8.51
CA MET A 15 -3.85 -9.51 7.35
C MET A 15 -2.65 -10.47 7.42
N PRO A 16 -2.71 -11.62 6.73
CA PRO A 16 -1.59 -12.57 6.70
C PRO A 16 -0.32 -11.91 6.15
N LEU A 17 0.83 -12.20 6.75
CA LEU A 17 2.12 -11.57 6.41
C LEU A 17 2.45 -11.69 4.91
N ARG A 18 2.15 -12.84 4.31
CA ARG A 18 2.35 -13.11 2.88
C ARG A 18 1.50 -12.19 1.99
N ARG A 19 0.26 -11.94 2.38
CA ARG A 19 -0.66 -11.03 1.67
C ARG A 19 -0.24 -9.57 1.86
N LYS A 20 0.23 -9.22 3.07
CA LYS A 20 0.76 -7.89 3.40
C LYS A 20 1.94 -7.52 2.49
N ILE A 21 2.94 -8.41 2.40
CA ILE A 21 4.12 -8.19 1.55
C ILE A 21 3.73 -8.15 0.07
N TYR A 22 2.86 -9.07 -0.38
CA TYR A 22 2.38 -9.08 -1.77
C TYR A 22 1.69 -7.76 -2.16
N LEU A 23 0.77 -7.27 -1.34
CA LEU A 23 0.05 -6.03 -1.59
C LEU A 23 1.00 -4.82 -1.51
N ALA A 24 1.89 -4.77 -0.52
CA ALA A 24 2.89 -3.71 -0.42
C ALA A 24 3.76 -3.64 -1.67
N PHE A 25 4.26 -4.78 -2.17
CA PHE A 25 5.12 -4.83 -3.34
C PHE A 25 4.35 -4.49 -4.62
N ARG A 26 3.15 -5.06 -4.80
CA ARG A 26 2.29 -4.80 -5.96
C ARG A 26 1.87 -3.34 -6.04
N ASN A 27 1.42 -2.75 -4.94
CA ASN A 27 0.94 -1.38 -4.92
C ASN A 27 2.10 -0.40 -5.14
N ASN A 28 3.27 -0.63 -4.54
CA ASN A 28 4.48 0.16 -4.84
C ASN A 28 4.95 -0.01 -6.30
N TRP A 29 4.86 -1.21 -6.88
CA TRP A 29 5.22 -1.43 -8.28
C TRP A 29 4.31 -0.64 -9.22
N ILE A 30 3.01 -0.65 -8.98
CA ILE A 30 2.04 0.13 -9.78
C ILE A 30 2.27 1.63 -9.55
N LYS A 31 2.62 2.04 -8.33
CA LYS A 31 2.99 3.43 -7.98
C LYS A 31 4.14 3.93 -8.86
N ILE A 32 5.20 3.13 -8.99
CA ILE A 32 6.36 3.44 -9.81
C ILE A 32 6.01 3.41 -11.31
N SER A 33 5.31 2.36 -11.76
CA SER A 33 4.95 2.17 -13.16
C SER A 33 4.00 3.25 -13.69
N ARG A 34 2.98 3.63 -12.91
CA ARG A 34 1.97 4.62 -13.29
C ARG A 34 2.30 6.04 -12.81
N ARG A 35 3.36 6.22 -12.02
CA ARG A 35 3.69 7.49 -11.33
C ARG A 35 2.51 8.07 -10.54
N GLN A 36 1.63 7.21 -10.02
CA GLN A 36 0.45 7.60 -9.25
C GLN A 36 0.77 7.56 -7.75
N SER A 37 0.04 8.30 -6.92
CA SER A 37 0.37 8.41 -5.49
C SER A 37 -0.21 7.29 -4.62
N CYS A 38 -1.30 6.64 -5.05
CA CYS A 38 -1.98 5.54 -4.38
C CYS A 38 -2.63 4.66 -5.44
N CYS A 39 -2.39 3.36 -5.40
CA CYS A 39 -3.01 2.39 -6.31
C CYS A 39 -3.48 1.19 -5.48
N GLY A 40 -4.78 0.87 -5.55
CA GLY A 40 -5.42 -0.17 -4.74
C GLY A 40 -6.59 0.36 -3.92
N HIS A 41 -7.04 -0.43 -2.95
CA HIS A 41 -8.08 0.00 -2.01
C HIS A 41 -7.48 0.87 -0.88
N PRO A 42 -8.15 1.97 -0.48
CA PRO A 42 -7.77 2.70 0.73
C PRO A 42 -7.84 1.75 1.93
N GLY A 43 -6.72 1.53 2.61
CA GLY A 43 -6.58 0.49 3.64
C GLY A 43 -5.48 -0.53 3.34
N GLU A 44 -5.10 -0.70 2.06
CA GLU A 44 -4.10 -1.69 1.66
C GLU A 44 -2.67 -1.16 1.79
N PRO A 45 -1.71 -2.01 2.22
CA PRO A 45 -0.33 -1.60 2.36
C PRO A 45 0.26 -1.24 1.00
N GLY A 46 0.99 -0.12 0.93
CA GLY A 46 1.56 0.43 -0.31
C GLY A 46 0.65 1.38 -1.08
N CYS A 47 -0.62 1.48 -0.66
CA CYS A 47 -1.45 2.69 -0.73
C CYS A 47 -1.32 3.40 0.64
#